data_AF-A0A922VMZ8-F1
#
_entry.id   AF-A0A922VMZ8-F1
#
_cell.length_a   1.000
_cell.length_b   1.000
_cell.length_c   1.000
_cell.angle_alpha   90.00
_cell.angle_beta   90.00
_cell.angle_gamma   90.00
#
_symmetry.space_group_name_H-M   'P 1'
#
loop_
_entity.id
_entity.type
_entity.pdbx_description
1 polymer ?
#
loop_
_entity_poly.entity_id
_entity_poly.type
_entity_poly.pdbx_seq_one_letter_code
_entity_poly.pdbx_strand_id
1 'polypeptide(L)'
;QSELRRLEQLIRWASEKAASLPSWDGWAALGEEPEVSLLLVVRDTRTTRVVAREFGRVLRAAYPAHPDDALAALTGQSPWPGASILWAIPGRAAADGVRLVARP
;
A
#
# COMPACT_ATOMS: atom_id res chain seq x y z
N GLN A 1 4.55 -7.42 -22.52
CA GLN A 1 4.84 -8.08 -21.22
C GLN A 1 3.53 -8.20 -20.46
N SER A 2 3.30 -9.30 -19.72
CA SER A 2 2.07 -9.49 -18.95
C SER A 2 2.03 -8.56 -17.73
N GLU A 3 0.91 -7.87 -17.50
CA GLU A 3 0.65 -7.02 -16.33
C GLU A 3 0.84 -7.80 -15.01
N LEU A 4 0.57 -9.11 -15.01
CA LEU A 4 0.77 -9.99 -13.86
C LEU A 4 2.25 -10.04 -13.43
N ARG A 5 3.18 -10.22 -14.39
CA ARG A 5 4.61 -10.28 -14.10
C ARG A 5 5.11 -8.99 -13.47
N ARG A 6 4.56 -7.85 -13.89
CA ARG A 6 4.90 -6.54 -13.35
C ARG A 6 4.36 -6.35 -11.94
N LEU A 7 3.12 -6.81 -11.68
CA LEU A 7 2.54 -6.79 -10.33
C LEU A 7 3.35 -7.64 -9.35
N GLU A 8 3.69 -8.87 -9.75
CA GLU A 8 4.53 -9.77 -8.94
C GLU A 8 5.89 -9.14 -8.63
N GLN A 9 6.54 -8.52 -9.63
CA GLN A 9 7.80 -7.82 -9.44
C GLN A 9 7.66 -6.64 -8.46
N LEU A 10 6.59 -5.87 -8.54
CA LEU A 10 6.34 -4.76 -7.62
C LEU A 10 6.13 -5.23 -6.19
N ILE A 11 5.34 -6.30 -5.98
CA ILE A 11 5.12 -6.89 -4.66
C ILE A 11 6.44 -7.40 -4.10
N ARG A 12 7.19 -8.17 -4.90
CA ARG A 12 8.49 -8.68 -4.48
C ARG A 12 9.46 -7.56 -4.11
N TRP A 13 9.56 -6.51 -4.92
CA TRP A 13 10.41 -5.35 -4.60
C TRP A 13 9.95 -4.61 -3.34
N ALA A 14 8.65 -4.52 -3.07
CA ALA A 14 8.17 -3.93 -1.83
C ALA A 14 8.60 -4.77 -0.61
N SER A 15 8.50 -6.10 -0.70
CA SER A 15 8.99 -7.01 0.34
C SER A 15 10.51 -6.95 0.52
N GLU A 16 11.28 -6.90 -0.58
CA GLU A 16 12.75 -6.77 -0.53
C GLU A 16 13.16 -5.44 0.13
N LYS A 17 12.47 -4.34 -0.20
CA LYS A 17 12.71 -3.03 0.44
C LYS A 17 12.41 -3.08 1.94
N ALA A 18 11.27 -3.65 2.34
CA ALA A 18 10.93 -3.82 3.75
C ALA A 18 11.98 -4.65 4.49
N ALA A 19 12.42 -5.77 3.91
CA ALA A 19 13.47 -6.63 4.46
C ALA A 19 14.84 -5.93 4.55
N SER A 20 15.09 -4.91 3.72
CA SER A 20 16.32 -4.12 3.75
C SER A 20 16.31 -2.97 4.75
N LEU A 21 15.17 -2.63 5.37
CA LEU A 21 15.09 -1.52 6.33
C LEU A 21 16.09 -1.62 7.51
N PRO A 22 16.45 -2.81 8.04
CA PRO A 22 17.49 -2.93 9.06
C PRO A 22 18.87 -2.40 8.65
N SER A 23 19.15 -2.24 7.35
CA SER A 23 20.41 -1.68 6.88
C SER A 23 20.40 -0.14 6.79
N TRP A 24 19.30 0.53 7.14
CA TRP A 24 19.24 1.98 7.19
C TRP A 24 19.83 2.51 8.49
N ASP A 25 20.69 3.53 8.42
CA ASP A 25 21.38 4.11 9.60
C ASP A 25 20.42 4.57 10.72
N GLY A 26 19.18 4.96 10.37
CA GLY A 26 18.16 5.37 11.34
C GLY A 26 17.38 4.24 12.01
N TRP A 27 17.62 2.97 11.63
CA TRP A 27 16.85 1.83 12.12
C TRP A 27 16.95 1.65 13.64
N ALA A 28 18.16 1.81 14.19
CA ALA A 28 18.40 1.66 15.63
C ALA A 28 17.63 2.69 16.49
N ALA A 29 17.23 3.83 15.92
CA ALA A 29 16.44 4.84 16.63
C ALA A 29 14.95 4.47 16.76
N LEU A 30 14.49 3.40 16.11
CA LEU A 30 13.09 2.96 16.14
C LEU A 30 12.78 1.98 17.30
N GLY A 31 13.79 1.51 18.05
CA GLY A 31 13.63 0.53 19.14
C GLY A 31 14.17 -0.86 18.80
N GLU A 32 14.01 -1.83 19.71
CA GLU A 32 14.65 -3.15 19.59
C GLU A 32 14.12 -3.98 18.41
N GLU A 33 12.84 -3.87 18.04
CA GLU A 33 12.26 -4.59 16.90
C GLU A 33 11.05 -3.81 16.33
N PRO A 34 11.27 -2.82 15.45
CA PRO A 34 10.16 -2.06 14.90
C PRO A 34 9.33 -2.92 13.95
N GLU A 35 8.00 -2.86 14.11
CA GLU A 35 7.08 -3.53 13.19
C GLU A 35 7.10 -2.83 11.83
N VAL A 36 7.46 -3.59 10.79
CA VAL A 36 7.41 -3.11 9.41
C VAL A 36 6.13 -3.59 8.76
N SER A 37 5.39 -2.64 8.20
CA SER A 37 4.19 -2.94 7.44
C SER A 37 4.20 -2.27 6.07
N LEU A 38 3.30 -2.71 5.19
CA LEU A 38 3.25 -2.27 3.79
C LEU A 38 1.95 -1.51 3.50
N LEU A 39 2.06 -0.34 2.90
CA LEU A 39 0.93 0.39 2.34
C LEU A 39 1.13 0.58 0.83
N LEU A 40 0.28 -0.04 0.02
CA LEU A 40 0.25 0.20 -1.42
C LEU A 40 -0.75 1.31 -1.75
N VAL A 41 -0.26 2.43 -2.30
CA VAL A 41 -1.12 3.51 -2.79
C VAL A 41 -1.25 3.42 -4.30
N VAL A 42 -2.45 3.15 -4.79
CA VAL A 42 -2.73 2.99 -6.23
C VAL A 42 -3.58 4.14 -6.73
N ARG A 43 -3.22 4.73 -7.87
CA ARG A 43 -4.08 5.74 -8.50
C ARG A 43 -5.44 5.14 -8.88
N ASP A 44 -6.54 5.79 -8.52
CA ASP A 44 -7.90 5.38 -8.90
C ASP A 44 -8.18 5.78 -10.36
N THR A 45 -7.93 4.84 -11.27
CA THR A 45 -8.27 4.94 -12.68
C THR A 45 -9.11 3.74 -13.09
N ARG A 46 -9.82 3.85 -14.22
CA ARG A 46 -10.56 2.71 -14.78
C ARG A 46 -9.63 1.52 -15.04
N THR A 47 -8.44 1.77 -15.58
CA THR A 47 -7.45 0.75 -15.91
C THR A 47 -6.95 0.03 -14.66
N THR A 48 -6.50 0.77 -13.64
CA THR A 48 -6.03 0.17 -12.37
C THR A 48 -7.15 -0.58 -11.65
N ARG A 49 -8.40 -0.14 -11.74
CA ARG A 49 -9.56 -0.89 -11.23
C ARG A 49 -9.85 -2.19 -11.96
N VAL A 50 -9.53 -2.28 -13.26
CA VAL A 50 -9.67 -3.54 -14.01
C VAL A 50 -8.58 -4.51 -13.57
N VAL A 51 -7.33 -4.04 -13.55
CA VAL A 51 -6.17 -4.83 -13.10
C VAL A 51 -6.35 -5.34 -11.67
N ALA A 52 -6.77 -4.49 -10.73
CA ALA A 52 -6.97 -4.92 -9.34
C ALA A 52 -8.09 -5.97 -9.20
N ARG A 53 -9.15 -5.88 -10.02
CA ARG A 53 -10.21 -6.90 -10.04
C ARG A 53 -9.71 -8.22 -10.60
N GLU A 54 -8.94 -8.17 -11.69
CA GLU A 54 -8.32 -9.35 -12.30
C GLU A 54 -7.39 -10.08 -11.33
N PHE A 55 -6.58 -9.33 -10.57
CA PHE A 55 -5.60 -9.88 -9.62
C PHE A 55 -6.06 -9.87 -8.16
N GLY A 56 -7.37 -9.74 -7.91
CA GLY A 56 -7.89 -9.51 -6.56
C GLY A 56 -7.50 -10.58 -5.53
N ARG A 57 -7.33 -11.84 -5.92
CA ARG A 57 -6.85 -12.91 -5.01
C ARG A 57 -5.40 -12.70 -4.58
N VAL A 58 -4.52 -12.34 -5.52
CA VAL A 58 -3.10 -12.08 -5.24
C VAL A 58 -2.96 -10.85 -4.37
N LEU A 59 -3.69 -9.79 -4.70
CA LEU A 59 -3.69 -8.56 -3.91
C LEU A 59 -4.19 -8.78 -2.48
N ARG A 60 -5.28 -9.53 -2.28
CA ARG A 60 -5.76 -9.86 -0.92
C ARG A 60 -4.81 -10.72 -0.11
N ALA A 61 -4.05 -11.60 -0.75
CA ALA A 61 -3.03 -12.40 -0.06
C ALA A 61 -1.83 -11.53 0.37
N ALA A 62 -1.43 -10.56 -0.44
CA ALA A 62 -0.32 -9.66 -0.14
C ALA A 62 -0.71 -8.49 0.81
N TYR A 63 -1.95 -8.04 0.74
CA TYR A 63 -2.50 -6.91 1.51
C TYR A 63 -3.81 -7.34 2.20
N PRO A 64 -3.72 -8.08 3.31
CA PRO A 64 -4.88 -8.67 3.98
C PRO A 64 -5.70 -7.66 4.80
N ALA A 65 -5.11 -6.53 5.22
CA ALA A 65 -5.79 -5.56 6.07
C ALA A 65 -6.83 -4.74 5.29
N HIS A 66 -7.99 -4.51 5.92
CA HIS A 66 -9.07 -3.78 5.27
C HIS A 66 -8.66 -2.32 5.00
N PRO A 67 -8.91 -1.79 3.78
CA PRO A 67 -8.55 -0.42 3.43
C PRO A 67 -9.15 0.66 4.32
N ASP A 68 -10.36 0.43 4.86
CA ASP A 68 -10.98 1.38 5.81
C ASP A 68 -10.19 1.48 7.12
N ASP A 69 -9.69 0.36 7.65
CA ASP A 69 -8.89 0.35 8.88
C ASP A 69 -7.56 1.06 8.66
N ALA A 70 -6.95 0.89 7.49
CA ALA A 70 -5.71 1.58 7.14
C ALA A 70 -5.93 3.09 6.99
N LEU A 71 -7.07 3.50 6.42
CA LEU A 71 -7.42 4.91 6.32
C LEU A 71 -7.67 5.53 7.72
N ALA A 72 -8.38 4.82 8.61
CA ALA A 72 -8.59 5.23 9.99
C ALA A 72 -7.27 5.33 10.78
N ALA A 73 -6.31 4.42 10.52
CA ALA A 73 -5.00 4.46 11.14
C ALA A 73 -4.17 5.68 10.69
N LEU A 74 -4.20 6.02 9.41
CA LEU A 74 -3.50 7.20 8.87
C LEU A 74 -4.04 8.52 9.42
N THR A 75 -5.31 8.56 9.83
CA THR A 75 -5.94 9.73 10.45
C THR A 75 -5.83 9.73 11.98
N GLY A 76 -5.12 8.77 12.57
CA GLY A 76 -4.90 8.67 14.01
C GLY A 76 -6.11 8.16 14.80
N GLN A 77 -7.11 7.58 14.12
CA GLN A 77 -8.34 7.08 14.74
C GLN A 77 -8.21 5.63 15.24
N SER A 78 -7.22 4.88 14.76
CA SER A 78 -7.04 3.45 15.05
C SER A 78 -5.57 3.04 14.95
N PRO A 79 -5.13 1.93 15.57
CA PRO A 79 -3.81 1.38 15.34
C PRO A 79 -3.66 0.87 13.89
N TRP A 80 -2.42 0.73 13.43
CA TRP A 80 -2.15 0.23 12.09
C TRP A 80 -2.61 -1.25 11.95
N PRO A 81 -3.43 -1.60 10.93
CA PRO A 81 -4.06 -2.92 10.85
C PRO A 81 -3.19 -3.98 10.16
N GLY A 82 -1.99 -3.62 9.68
CA GLY A 82 -1.15 -4.47 8.85
C GLY A 82 -1.16 -4.06 7.37
N ALA A 83 -0.66 -4.94 6.50
CA ALA A 83 -0.43 -4.59 5.11
C ALA A 83 -1.75 -4.32 4.36
N SER A 84 -1.88 -3.13 3.76
CA SER A 84 -3.13 -2.68 3.13
C SER A 84 -2.91 -1.94 1.80
N ILE A 85 -4.01 -1.73 1.07
CA ILE A 85 -4.06 -1.04 -0.22
C ILE A 85 -5.05 0.13 -0.16
N LEU A 86 -4.59 1.33 -0.52
CA LEU A 86 -5.41 2.54 -0.61
C LEU A 86 -5.43 3.09 -2.02
N TRP A 87 -6.52 3.77 -2.37
CA TRP A 87 -6.73 4.32 -3.69
C TRP A 87 -6.60 5.83 -3.66
N ALA A 88 -5.68 6.36 -4.46
CA ALA A 88 -5.43 7.78 -4.62
C ALA A 88 -6.28 8.35 -5.76
N ILE A 89 -7.25 9.20 -5.42
CA ILE A 89 -7.96 10.04 -6.37
C ILE A 89 -7.13 11.33 -6.51
N PRO A 90 -6.52 11.59 -7.69
CA PRO A 90 -5.85 12.85 -7.91
C PRO A 90 -6.86 14.00 -7.90
N GLY A 91 -6.50 15.11 -7.26
CA GLY A 91 -7.21 16.37 -7.36
C GLY A 91 -7.38 16.80 -8.82
N ARG A 92 -8.45 17.59 -9.11
CA ARG A 92 -8.73 18.04 -10.47
C ARG A 92 -7.78 19.16 -10.90
N ALA A 93 -7.38 20.02 -9.96
CA ALA A 93 -6.36 21.04 -10.13
C ALA A 93 -5.09 20.68 -9.33
N ALA A 94 -3.95 21.28 -9.71
CA ALA A 94 -2.69 21.09 -8.99
C ALA A 94 -2.75 21.48 -7.50
N ALA A 95 -3.69 22.36 -7.13
CA ALA A 95 -3.92 22.80 -5.75
C ALA A 95 -4.80 21.84 -4.91
N ASP A 96 -5.50 20.89 -5.54
CA ASP A 96 -6.55 20.08 -4.88
C ASP A 96 -5.99 18.89 -4.07
N GLY A 97 -4.67 18.68 -4.07
CA GLY A 97 -4.02 17.58 -3.36
C GLY A 97 -4.40 16.20 -3.89
N VAL A 98 -4.03 15.15 -3.14
CA VAL A 98 -4.39 13.76 -3.42
C VAL A 98 -5.33 13.29 -2.32
N ARG A 99 -6.49 12.76 -2.70
CA ARG A 99 -7.43 12.16 -1.75
C ARG A 99 -7.24 10.64 -1.71
N LEU A 100 -7.00 10.09 -0.53
CA LEU A 100 -7.00 8.64 -0.32
C LEU A 100 -8.42 8.15 -0.04
N VAL A 101 -8.78 7.02 -0.63
CA VAL A 101 -10.06 6.34 -0.40
C VAL A 101 -9.82 4.84 -0.24
N ALA A 102 -10.64 4.23 0.61
CA ALA A 102 -10.78 2.79 0.67
C ALA A 102 -11.58 2.26 -0.53
N ARG A 103 -11.21 1.10 -1.04
CA ARG A 103 -12.03 0.31 -1.98
C ARG A 103 -11.94 -1.16 -1.61
N PRO A 104 -13.04 -1.92 -1.74
CA PRO A 104 -13.06 -3.37 -1.51
C PRO A 104 -12.28 -4.15 -2.58
#